data_AF-A0A084EKI1-F1
#
_entry.id   AF-A0A084EKI1-F1
#
_cell.length_a   1.000
_cell.length_b   1.000
_cell.length_c   1.000
_cell.angle_alpha   90.00
_cell.angle_beta   90.00
_cell.angle_gamma   90.00
#
_symmetry.space_group_name_H-M   'P 1'
#
loop_
_entity.id
_entity.type
_entity.pdbx_description
1 polymer ?
#
loop_
_entity_poly.entity_id
_entity_poly.type
_entity_poly.pdbx_seq_one_letter_code
_entity_poly.pdbx_strand_id
1 'polypeptide(L)'
;MENNEFIFEPLKEYDKYEEKNLNIIKEYFDNLIKTSQVDLEQNQEQVIKINKKEAELKQVNSSLKRLKAWSIFNIVLICLSGLFGAFFIWTLATIKEYKWYEILICIIVLILFFVFLVIQFVVINKKKKVSLNTKNIQQEKLNQLIQTGLEQTQSLRNLIKIGTKNKLLTLTMPFIKLNKYLGLAKLNKLINEYGFINPSSDDQKTTLYVKSGSINNNSFLLTKEYCYEVVKKTYYGSLTISWTESYTDSDGNIKKVTKTQVLTASVVKPFVEFSHYSRIYFATDLALNLQLYRKPQQIDKLTEKEKDKLVKKTEKELHKYSQKNLNFTPLSNTKFEAFWSCFNRNNEREFRLLFTPLAQQNLVELVQDNKKSFGDNYHMLKINKWIVFATNNLDYLNFYDYEKDYDHYNIEHIKNSFYSINNNYFKTIYWTLAPYFSIPSLVQTSSEYKDEIQDNLILSDYEHEVCANLIPSKLLDHPNIKTDSIIKTNLIASQNNIDYIQATSIGFDIVPRIDYIPVLGGDGWYHNVPVSWDEFIKYTNTINFKLKIYKNSPIDDKLWDDEVKNKYNESDILTEYGAIEIE
;
A
#
# COMPACT_ATOMS: atom_id res chain seq x y z
N MET A 1 4.53 -38.93 -19.73
CA MET A 1 4.45 -38.63 -18.29
C MET A 1 5.03 -37.24 -18.12
N GLU A 2 4.20 -36.23 -17.86
CA GLU A 2 4.72 -34.92 -17.44
C GLU A 2 5.46 -35.13 -16.11
N ASN A 3 6.75 -34.81 -16.05
CA ASN A 3 7.51 -34.84 -14.80
C ASN A 3 6.98 -33.69 -13.94
N ASN A 4 6.09 -33.98 -12.98
CA ASN A 4 5.64 -32.99 -12.01
C ASN A 4 6.84 -32.53 -11.15
N GLU A 5 7.19 -31.25 -11.21
CA GLU A 5 8.20 -30.65 -10.35
C GLU A 5 7.55 -30.25 -9.01
N PHE A 6 8.22 -30.58 -7.91
CA PHE A 6 7.75 -30.34 -6.55
C PHE A 6 8.83 -29.60 -5.75
N ILE A 7 8.41 -28.63 -4.94
CA ILE A 7 9.26 -27.99 -3.93
C ILE A 7 8.95 -28.64 -2.59
N PHE A 8 9.93 -29.32 -1.99
CA PHE A 8 9.76 -29.97 -0.69
C PHE A 8 10.49 -29.24 0.42
N GLU A 9 11.57 -28.53 0.11
CA GLU A 9 12.38 -27.80 1.09
C GLU A 9 12.49 -26.33 0.68
N PRO A 10 11.38 -25.55 0.76
CA PRO A 10 11.28 -24.24 0.12
C PRO A 10 12.35 -23.24 0.57
N LEU A 11 12.83 -23.32 1.82
CA LEU A 11 13.90 -22.46 2.31
C LEU A 11 15.26 -22.76 1.66
N LYS A 12 15.55 -24.05 1.41
CA LYS A 12 16.82 -24.50 0.80
C LYS A 12 16.79 -24.34 -0.72
N GLU A 13 15.64 -24.58 -1.33
CA GLU A 13 15.46 -24.51 -2.77
C GLU A 13 15.28 -23.08 -3.31
N TYR A 14 15.02 -22.09 -2.46
CA TYR A 14 14.72 -20.71 -2.88
C TYR A 14 15.77 -20.10 -3.81
N ASP A 15 17.07 -20.25 -3.48
CA ASP A 15 18.15 -19.62 -4.25
C ASP A 15 18.15 -20.08 -5.72
N LYS A 16 17.83 -21.37 -5.96
CA LYS A 16 17.69 -21.93 -7.32
C LYS A 16 16.58 -21.22 -8.09
N TYR A 17 15.41 -21.01 -7.47
CA TYR A 17 14.28 -20.38 -8.14
C TYR A 17 14.44 -18.86 -8.27
N GLU A 18 15.10 -18.20 -7.31
CA GLU A 18 15.43 -16.78 -7.37
C GLU A 18 16.40 -16.50 -8.54
N GLU A 19 17.46 -17.30 -8.69
CA GLU A 19 18.39 -17.18 -9.80
C GLU A 19 17.69 -17.43 -11.15
N LYS A 20 16.88 -18.50 -11.22
CA LYS A 20 16.07 -18.82 -12.41
C LYS A 20 15.15 -17.66 -12.79
N ASN A 21 14.42 -17.10 -11.82
CA ASN A 21 13.52 -15.97 -12.02
C ASN A 21 14.27 -14.75 -12.56
N LEU A 22 15.41 -14.41 -11.97
CA LEU A 22 16.21 -13.27 -12.37
C LEU A 22 16.72 -13.42 -13.83
N ASN A 23 17.13 -14.62 -14.22
CA ASN A 23 17.56 -14.88 -15.60
C ASN A 23 16.39 -14.76 -16.58
N ILE A 24 15.22 -15.31 -16.25
CA ILE A 24 14.01 -15.19 -17.07
C ILE A 24 13.60 -13.71 -17.23
N ILE A 25 13.62 -12.93 -16.15
CA ILE A 25 13.30 -11.49 -16.18
C ILE A 25 14.25 -10.74 -17.12
N LYS A 26 15.56 -11.01 -17.02
CA LYS A 26 16.58 -10.38 -17.87
C LYS A 26 16.36 -10.74 -19.34
N GLU A 27 16.24 -12.02 -19.65
CA GLU A 27 16.00 -12.50 -21.01
C GLU A 27 14.71 -11.94 -21.60
N TYR A 28 13.64 -11.88 -20.81
CA TYR A 28 12.37 -11.30 -21.25
C TYR A 28 12.54 -9.81 -21.58
N PHE A 29 13.19 -9.03 -20.71
CA PHE A 29 13.41 -7.61 -20.95
C PHE A 29 14.33 -7.37 -22.16
N ASP A 30 15.40 -8.16 -22.32
CA ASP A 30 16.28 -8.08 -23.49
C ASP A 30 15.52 -8.37 -24.79
N ASN A 31 14.54 -9.27 -24.75
CA ASN A 31 13.64 -9.51 -25.88
C ASN A 31 12.71 -8.31 -26.13
N LEU A 32 12.17 -7.66 -25.09
CA LEU A 32 11.40 -6.42 -25.25
C LEU A 32 12.22 -5.31 -25.91
N ILE A 33 13.50 -5.16 -25.55
CA ILE A 33 14.41 -4.20 -26.19
C ILE A 33 14.59 -4.53 -27.68
N LYS A 34 14.85 -5.80 -28.02
CA LYS A 34 14.98 -6.23 -29.41
C LYS A 34 13.71 -5.99 -30.22
N THR A 35 12.54 -6.28 -29.64
CA THR A 35 11.25 -6.13 -30.33
C THR A 35 10.84 -4.66 -30.49
N SER A 36 11.11 -3.82 -29.49
CA SER A 36 10.76 -2.39 -29.54
C SER A 36 11.66 -1.56 -30.45
N GLN A 37 12.84 -2.07 -30.81
CA GLN A 37 13.84 -1.40 -31.64
C GLN A 37 14.24 0.00 -31.13
N VAL A 38 14.18 0.19 -29.81
CA VAL A 38 14.60 1.46 -29.17
C VAL A 38 16.10 1.68 -29.32
N ASP A 39 16.51 2.92 -29.59
CA ASP A 39 17.91 3.31 -29.67
C ASP A 39 18.46 3.62 -28.27
N LEU A 40 19.28 2.71 -27.75
CA LEU A 40 19.89 2.81 -26.43
C LEU A 40 20.89 3.97 -26.34
N GLU A 41 21.71 4.19 -27.38
CA GLU A 41 22.73 5.23 -27.37
C GLU A 41 22.07 6.61 -27.45
N GLN A 42 21.09 6.76 -28.33
CA GLN A 42 20.32 8.00 -28.45
C GLN A 42 19.58 8.35 -27.16
N ASN A 43 19.01 7.35 -26.48
CA ASN A 43 18.36 7.58 -25.19
C ASN A 43 19.36 8.00 -24.11
N GLN A 44 20.54 7.38 -24.05
CA GLN A 44 21.60 7.78 -23.12
C GLN A 44 22.06 9.22 -23.34
N GLU A 45 22.26 9.64 -24.59
CA GLU A 45 22.57 11.03 -24.91
C GLU A 45 21.46 11.99 -24.47
N GLN A 46 20.21 11.60 -24.67
CA GLN A 46 19.06 12.41 -24.26
C GLN A 46 19.01 12.56 -22.73
N VAL A 47 19.26 11.49 -21.99
CA VAL A 47 19.36 11.51 -20.52
C VAL A 47 20.48 12.44 -20.06
N ILE A 48 21.64 12.43 -20.73
CA ILE A 48 22.75 13.36 -20.41
C ILE A 48 22.31 14.82 -20.63
N LYS A 49 21.60 15.12 -21.72
CA LYS A 49 21.05 16.47 -22.00
C LYS A 49 20.07 16.91 -20.91
N ILE A 50 19.16 16.01 -20.49
CA ILE A 50 18.21 16.26 -19.41
C ILE A 50 18.95 16.56 -18.11
N ASN A 51 19.87 15.68 -17.68
CA ASN A 51 20.62 15.82 -16.43
C ASN A 51 21.41 17.14 -16.38
N LYS A 52 22.05 17.52 -17.50
CA LYS A 52 22.75 18.80 -17.62
C LYS A 52 21.77 19.97 -17.44
N LYS A 53 20.58 19.88 -18.03
CA LYS A 53 19.56 20.92 -17.95
C LYS A 53 18.94 21.07 -16.57
N GLU A 54 18.73 19.95 -15.87
CA GLU A 54 18.32 19.95 -14.47
C GLU A 54 19.36 20.62 -13.57
N ALA A 55 20.65 20.36 -13.81
CA ALA A 55 21.73 21.02 -13.08
C ALA A 55 21.75 22.54 -13.32
N GLU A 56 21.60 23.00 -14.56
CA GLU A 56 21.45 24.42 -14.91
C GLU A 56 20.25 25.04 -14.19
N LEU A 57 19.09 24.38 -14.22
CA LEU A 57 17.87 24.84 -13.55
C LEU A 57 18.05 24.93 -12.03
N LYS A 58 18.77 23.98 -11.42
CA LYS A 58 19.11 23.98 -9.99
C LYS A 58 19.98 25.18 -9.62
N GLN A 59 20.94 25.55 -10.46
CA GLN A 59 21.75 26.76 -10.28
C GLN A 59 20.92 28.05 -10.40
N VAL A 60 20.01 28.12 -11.37
CA VAL A 60 19.09 29.27 -11.48
C VAL A 60 18.20 29.36 -10.24
N ASN A 61 17.64 28.24 -9.77
CA ASN A 61 16.81 28.17 -8.57
C ASN A 61 17.57 28.59 -7.30
N SER A 62 18.84 28.20 -7.13
CA SER A 62 19.66 28.62 -5.98
C SER A 62 19.95 30.12 -6.03
N SER A 63 20.25 30.67 -7.22
CA SER A 63 20.43 32.12 -7.41
C SER A 63 19.15 32.90 -7.07
N LEU A 64 17.98 32.40 -7.47
CA LEU A 64 16.67 32.97 -7.11
C LEU A 64 16.43 32.96 -5.60
N LYS A 65 16.74 31.85 -4.92
CA LYS A 65 16.64 31.76 -3.45
C LYS A 65 17.52 32.81 -2.78
N ARG A 66 18.77 32.96 -3.23
CA ARG A 66 19.68 34.00 -2.73
C ARG A 66 19.15 35.41 -2.97
N LEU A 67 18.62 35.70 -4.16
CA LEU A 67 18.01 37.00 -4.47
C LEU A 67 16.75 37.28 -3.61
N LYS A 68 15.94 36.26 -3.32
CA LYS A 68 14.81 36.38 -2.39
C LYS A 68 15.29 36.68 -0.96
N ALA A 69 16.33 36.00 -0.48
CA ALA A 69 16.92 36.28 0.83
C ALA A 69 17.51 37.69 0.92
N TRP A 70 18.28 38.13 -0.09
CA TRP A 70 18.82 39.49 -0.17
C TRP A 70 17.73 40.55 -0.24
N SER A 71 16.63 40.28 -0.94
CA SER A 71 15.45 41.14 -0.95
C SER A 71 14.86 41.31 0.45
N ILE A 72 14.74 40.22 1.23
CA ILE A 72 14.22 40.29 2.61
C ILE A 72 15.19 41.07 3.50
N PHE A 73 16.48 40.77 3.42
CA PHE A 73 17.51 41.47 4.19
C PHE A 73 17.53 42.98 3.89
N ASN A 74 17.47 43.37 2.62
CA ASN A 74 17.45 44.77 2.23
C ASN A 74 16.15 45.48 2.67
N ILE A 75 15.00 44.79 2.68
CA ILE A 75 13.75 45.33 3.26
C ILE A 75 13.91 45.60 4.75
N VAL A 76 14.57 44.70 5.50
CA VAL A 76 14.85 44.93 6.93
C VAL A 76 15.74 46.17 7.13
N LEU A 77 16.77 46.36 6.29
CA LEU A 77 17.61 47.57 6.34
C LEU A 77 16.83 48.86 6.01
N ILE A 78 15.90 48.81 5.04
CA ILE A 78 14.99 49.93 4.73
C ILE A 78 14.14 50.26 5.97
N CYS A 79 13.55 49.27 6.62
CA CYS A 79 12.75 49.48 7.83
C CYS A 79 13.59 50.08 8.98
N LEU A 80 14.80 49.54 9.23
CA LEU A 80 15.69 50.04 10.28
C LEU A 80 16.16 51.47 10.01
N SER A 81 16.66 51.77 8.81
CA SER A 81 17.09 53.12 8.44
C SER A 81 15.92 54.12 8.46
N GLY A 82 14.71 53.70 8.07
CA GLY A 82 13.51 54.52 8.19
C GLY A 82 13.13 54.84 9.65
N LEU A 83 13.15 53.83 10.53
CA LEU A 83 12.88 54.01 11.97
C LEU A 83 13.92 54.90 12.65
N PHE A 84 15.21 54.66 12.41
CA PHE A 84 16.29 55.50 12.95
C PHE A 84 16.22 56.92 12.39
N GLY A 85 15.96 57.08 11.09
CA GLY A 85 15.78 58.39 10.47
C GLY A 85 14.64 59.18 11.11
N ALA A 86 13.47 58.55 11.31
CA ALA A 86 12.34 59.16 11.99
C ALA A 86 12.65 59.54 13.45
N PHE A 87 13.36 58.67 14.18
CA PHE A 87 13.79 58.94 15.55
C PHE A 87 14.74 60.15 15.62
N PHE A 88 15.76 60.22 14.74
CA PHE A 88 16.70 61.35 14.72
C PHE A 88 16.02 62.68 14.33
N ILE A 89 15.08 62.65 13.39
CA ILE A 89 14.26 63.83 13.03
C ILE A 89 13.43 64.27 14.24
N TRP A 90 12.81 63.34 14.96
CA TRP A 90 12.03 63.64 16.15
C TRP A 90 12.88 64.24 17.29
N THR A 91 14.08 63.69 17.54
CA THR A 91 15.00 64.25 18.55
C THR A 91 15.49 65.66 18.20
N LEU A 92 15.81 65.92 16.92
CA LEU A 92 16.20 67.26 16.46
C LEU A 92 15.06 68.27 16.55
N ALA A 93 13.81 67.81 16.43
CA ALA A 93 12.63 68.68 16.57
C ALA A 93 12.26 68.99 18.04
N THR A 94 12.76 68.21 19.01
CA THR A 94 12.37 68.32 20.43
C THR A 94 13.43 68.92 21.34
N ILE A 95 14.72 68.84 21.00
CA ILE A 95 15.84 69.36 21.81
C ILE A 95 16.31 70.72 21.27
N LYS A 96 16.48 71.73 22.15
CA LYS A 96 16.83 73.12 21.78
C LYS A 96 18.31 73.35 21.45
N GLU A 97 19.21 72.50 21.94
CA GLU A 97 20.66 72.57 21.66
C GLU A 97 21.12 71.25 21.03
N TYR A 98 21.59 71.31 19.79
CA TYR A 98 22.08 70.16 19.03
C TYR A 98 23.51 70.42 18.56
N LYS A 99 24.32 69.36 18.52
CA LYS A 99 25.69 69.45 18.01
C LYS A 99 25.71 69.18 16.51
N TRP A 100 26.64 69.82 15.79
CA TRP A 100 26.72 69.72 14.33
C TRP A 100 26.83 68.28 13.80
N TYR A 101 27.40 67.35 14.58
CA TYR A 101 27.50 65.94 14.20
C TYR A 101 26.15 65.19 14.22
N GLU A 102 25.15 65.64 14.98
CA GLU A 102 23.83 64.98 15.08
C GLU A 102 22.99 65.22 13.81
N ILE A 103 23.05 66.44 13.28
CA ILE A 103 22.48 66.78 11.97
C ILE A 103 23.16 65.96 10.86
N LEU A 104 24.48 65.81 10.95
CA LEU A 104 25.26 65.05 9.97
C LEU A 104 24.89 63.56 9.96
N ILE A 105 24.68 62.95 11.13
CA ILE A 105 24.19 61.56 11.25
C ILE A 105 22.79 61.41 10.64
N CYS A 106 21.88 62.35 10.91
CA CYS A 106 20.52 62.32 10.37
C CYS A 106 20.50 62.34 8.84
N ILE A 107 21.31 63.22 8.22
CA ILE A 107 21.46 63.31 6.76
C ILE A 107 22.00 62.00 6.19
N ILE A 108 23.02 61.40 6.83
CA ILE A 108 23.59 60.13 6.38
C ILE A 108 22.56 58.99 6.42
N VAL A 109 21.76 58.89 7.48
CA VAL A 109 20.72 57.85 7.61
C VAL A 109 19.64 58.00 6.54
N LEU A 110 19.20 59.23 6.26
CA LEU A 110 18.26 59.52 5.16
C LEU A 110 18.83 59.11 3.79
N ILE A 111 20.10 59.44 3.52
CA ILE A 111 20.76 59.02 2.27
C ILE A 111 20.80 57.50 2.16
N LEU A 112 21.16 56.79 3.24
CA LEU A 112 21.20 55.32 3.26
C LEU A 112 19.81 54.71 2.99
N PHE A 113 18.74 55.28 3.55
CA PHE A 113 17.37 54.83 3.29
C PHE A 113 17.02 54.91 1.79
N PHE A 114 17.30 56.05 1.14
CA PHE A 114 17.07 56.21 -0.30
C PHE A 114 17.95 55.28 -1.14
N VAL A 115 19.22 55.06 -0.75
CA VAL A 115 20.12 54.11 -1.41
C VAL A 115 19.56 52.69 -1.35
N PHE A 116 19.09 52.23 -0.18
CA PHE A 116 18.51 50.90 -0.05
C PHE A 116 17.21 50.73 -0.85
N LEU A 117 16.37 51.77 -0.93
CA LEU A 117 15.19 51.78 -1.80
C LEU A 117 15.57 51.63 -3.27
N VAL A 118 16.54 52.40 -3.76
CA VAL A 118 17.02 52.29 -5.14
C VAL A 118 17.58 50.89 -5.42
N ILE A 119 18.38 50.33 -4.51
CA ILE A 119 18.90 48.95 -4.64
C ILE A 119 17.75 47.94 -4.72
N GLN A 120 16.71 48.09 -3.90
CA GLN A 120 15.56 47.19 -3.88
C GLN A 120 14.82 47.19 -5.21
N PHE A 121 14.42 48.38 -5.69
CA PHE A 121 13.56 48.51 -6.86
C PHE A 121 14.31 48.36 -8.18
N VAL A 122 15.51 48.93 -8.30
CA VAL A 122 16.24 48.98 -9.58
C VAL A 122 17.12 47.76 -9.77
N VAL A 123 17.75 47.25 -8.71
CA VAL A 123 18.74 46.16 -8.80
C VAL A 123 18.13 44.81 -8.45
N ILE A 124 17.62 44.65 -7.23
CA ILE A 124 17.15 43.35 -6.71
C ILE A 124 15.90 42.89 -7.46
N ASN A 125 14.88 43.74 -7.60
CA ASN A 125 13.64 43.36 -8.29
C ASN A 125 13.86 43.07 -9.78
N LYS A 126 14.71 43.87 -10.47
CA LYS A 126 15.08 43.62 -11.88
C LYS A 126 15.80 42.27 -12.03
N LYS A 127 16.79 41.98 -11.18
CA LYS A 127 17.51 40.68 -11.19
C LYS A 127 16.58 39.50 -10.87
N LYS A 128 15.64 39.65 -9.92
CA LYS A 128 14.63 38.63 -9.62
C LYS A 128 13.74 38.34 -10.82
N LYS A 129 13.27 39.38 -11.52
CA LYS A 129 12.44 39.23 -12.73
C LYS A 129 13.20 38.50 -13.85
N VAL A 130 14.44 38.91 -14.14
CA VAL A 130 15.27 38.25 -15.15
C VAL A 130 15.50 36.78 -14.79
N SER A 131 15.88 36.51 -13.54
CA SER A 131 16.16 35.15 -13.09
C SER A 131 14.91 34.26 -13.08
N LEU A 132 13.73 34.82 -12.82
CA LEU A 132 12.44 34.11 -12.92
C LEU A 132 12.11 33.78 -14.38
N ASN A 133 12.30 34.72 -15.31
CA ASN A 133 12.12 34.47 -16.74
C ASN A 133 13.10 33.40 -17.24
N THR A 134 14.37 33.48 -16.84
CA THR A 134 15.37 32.44 -17.15
C THR A 134 14.91 31.09 -16.61
N LYS A 135 14.43 31.03 -15.36
CA LYS A 135 13.89 29.78 -14.79
C LYS A 135 12.79 29.19 -15.66
N ASN A 136 11.81 30.00 -16.06
CA ASN A 136 10.68 29.54 -16.87
C ASN A 136 11.15 29.01 -18.24
N ILE A 137 12.03 29.73 -18.93
CA ILE A 137 12.61 29.29 -20.22
C ILE A 137 13.39 27.98 -20.05
N GLN A 138 14.18 27.85 -18.99
CA GLN A 138 14.96 26.63 -18.73
C GLN A 138 14.04 25.45 -18.37
N GLN A 139 12.96 25.70 -17.64
CA GLN A 139 11.95 24.68 -17.31
C GLN A 139 11.21 24.20 -18.56
N GLU A 140 10.82 25.10 -19.46
CA GLU A 140 10.15 24.74 -20.70
C GLU A 140 11.05 23.88 -21.59
N LYS A 141 12.33 24.26 -21.73
CA LYS A 141 13.33 23.46 -22.44
C LYS A 141 13.55 22.09 -21.79
N LEU A 142 13.58 22.02 -20.46
CA LEU A 142 13.68 20.75 -19.74
C LEU A 142 12.46 19.87 -20.04
N ASN A 143 11.24 20.41 -20.01
CA ASN A 143 10.03 19.67 -20.31
C ASN A 143 10.03 19.13 -21.75
N GLN A 144 10.51 19.92 -22.73
CA GLN A 144 10.68 19.47 -24.11
C GLN A 144 11.67 18.30 -24.21
N LEU A 145 12.81 18.38 -23.53
CA LEU A 145 13.79 17.29 -23.51
C LEU A 145 13.22 16.02 -22.87
N ILE A 146 12.48 16.15 -21.78
CA ILE A 146 11.78 15.02 -21.13
C ILE A 146 10.77 14.40 -22.08
N GLN A 147 9.96 15.22 -22.76
CA GLN A 147 8.96 14.75 -23.73
C GLN A 147 9.61 13.94 -24.85
N THR A 148 10.70 14.43 -25.44
CA THR A 148 11.46 13.65 -26.45
C THR A 148 11.96 12.33 -25.89
N GLY A 149 12.43 12.28 -24.64
CA GLY A 149 12.85 11.03 -24.01
C GLY A 149 11.67 10.07 -23.72
N LEU A 150 10.48 10.59 -23.40
CA LEU A 150 9.27 9.79 -23.24
C LEU A 150 8.80 9.18 -24.57
N GLU A 151 8.95 9.91 -25.67
CA GLU A 151 8.69 9.43 -27.03
C GLU A 151 9.68 8.34 -27.43
N GLN A 152 10.97 8.53 -27.15
CA GLN A 152 12.02 7.52 -27.42
C GLN A 152 11.77 6.18 -26.71
N THR A 153 11.12 6.19 -25.55
CA THR A 153 10.84 4.98 -24.77
C THR A 153 9.45 4.38 -25.03
N GLN A 154 8.60 5.07 -25.79
CA GLN A 154 7.19 4.72 -25.95
C GLN A 154 7.00 3.31 -26.54
N SER A 155 7.76 2.94 -27.58
CA SER A 155 7.65 1.62 -28.20
C SER A 155 7.97 0.49 -27.22
N LEU A 156 9.00 0.66 -26.37
CA LEU A 156 9.33 -0.29 -25.31
C LEU A 156 8.22 -0.38 -24.26
N ARG A 157 7.74 0.75 -23.76
CA ARG A 157 6.70 0.80 -22.72
C ARG A 157 5.41 0.15 -23.19
N ASN A 158 5.03 0.38 -24.45
CA ASN A 158 3.85 -0.22 -25.05
C ASN A 158 3.91 -1.75 -25.12
N LEU A 159 5.09 -2.38 -25.12
CA LEU A 159 5.22 -3.84 -25.10
C LEU A 159 5.10 -4.45 -23.69
N ILE A 160 5.21 -3.65 -22.63
CA ILE A 160 5.03 -4.13 -21.26
C ILE A 160 3.53 -4.14 -20.98
N LYS A 161 2.92 -5.31 -21.14
CA LYS A 161 1.46 -5.51 -21.05
C LYS A 161 1.01 -6.09 -19.71
N ILE A 162 -0.28 -5.91 -19.42
CA ILE A 162 -0.97 -6.57 -18.31
C ILE A 162 -0.81 -8.08 -18.40
N GLY A 163 -0.45 -8.72 -17.28
CA GLY A 163 -0.20 -10.16 -17.18
C GLY A 163 1.27 -10.53 -17.27
N THR A 164 2.18 -9.57 -17.43
CA THR A 164 3.63 -9.81 -17.52
C THR A 164 4.16 -10.44 -16.23
N LYS A 165 3.74 -9.94 -15.05
CA LYS A 165 4.05 -10.55 -13.75
C LYS A 165 3.68 -12.04 -13.71
N ASN A 166 2.46 -12.35 -14.14
CA ASN A 166 1.92 -13.71 -14.16
C ASN A 166 2.67 -14.61 -15.15
N LYS A 167 2.99 -14.10 -16.34
CA LYS A 167 3.77 -14.83 -17.35
C LYS A 167 5.16 -15.19 -16.82
N LEU A 168 5.88 -14.23 -16.26
CA LEU A 168 7.22 -14.46 -15.69
C LEU A 168 7.20 -15.45 -14.52
N LEU A 169 6.17 -15.37 -13.66
CA LEU A 169 5.95 -16.34 -12.59
C LEU A 169 5.77 -17.76 -13.14
N THR A 170 4.92 -17.96 -14.13
CA THR A 170 4.66 -19.28 -14.74
C THR A 170 5.86 -19.83 -15.51
N LEU A 171 6.69 -18.97 -16.13
CA LEU A 171 7.96 -19.39 -16.73
C LEU A 171 8.95 -19.87 -15.67
N THR A 172 8.97 -19.22 -14.51
CA THR A 172 9.83 -19.59 -13.38
C THR A 172 9.36 -20.87 -12.71
N MET A 173 8.05 -20.99 -12.44
CA MET A 173 7.40 -22.13 -11.77
C MET A 173 6.32 -22.73 -12.67
N PRO A 174 6.69 -23.54 -13.68
CA PRO A 174 5.75 -24.05 -14.70
C PRO A 174 4.69 -25.02 -14.16
N PHE A 175 4.89 -25.56 -12.96
CA PHE A 175 3.90 -26.36 -12.25
C PHE A 175 2.77 -25.51 -11.62
N ILE A 176 2.89 -24.18 -11.64
CA ILE A 176 1.82 -23.23 -11.31
C ILE A 176 1.14 -22.83 -12.62
N LYS A 177 -0.15 -23.16 -12.76
CA LYS A 177 -0.99 -22.76 -13.88
C LYS A 177 -1.95 -21.69 -13.39
N LEU A 178 -1.94 -20.53 -14.02
CA LEU A 178 -2.86 -19.43 -13.72
C LEU A 178 -3.99 -19.44 -14.73
N ASN A 179 -5.23 -19.35 -14.24
CA ASN A 179 -6.38 -19.21 -15.12
C ASN A 179 -6.59 -17.74 -15.45
N LYS A 180 -7.09 -17.50 -16.67
CA LYS A 180 -7.48 -16.15 -17.08
C LYS A 180 -8.65 -15.65 -16.23
N TYR A 181 -9.65 -16.52 -16.06
CA TYR A 181 -10.88 -16.26 -15.32
C TYR A 181 -11.02 -17.24 -14.16
N LEU A 182 -11.56 -16.77 -13.04
CA LEU A 182 -12.21 -17.64 -12.07
C LEU A 182 -13.49 -18.17 -12.72
N GLY A 183 -14.40 -17.29 -13.13
CA GLY A 183 -15.68 -17.68 -13.72
C GLY A 183 -16.68 -18.23 -12.70
N LEU A 184 -17.97 -17.97 -12.94
CA LEU A 184 -19.05 -18.32 -12.02
C LEU A 184 -19.16 -19.83 -11.77
N ALA A 185 -19.00 -20.66 -12.80
CA ALA A 185 -19.16 -22.10 -12.67
C ALA A 185 -18.08 -22.75 -11.81
N LYS A 186 -16.83 -22.31 -11.96
CA LYS A 186 -15.72 -22.74 -11.11
C LYS A 186 -15.96 -22.33 -9.66
N LEU A 187 -16.37 -21.09 -9.43
CA LEU A 187 -16.72 -20.62 -8.09
C LEU A 187 -17.85 -21.47 -7.48
N ASN A 188 -18.93 -21.71 -8.23
CA ASN A 188 -20.04 -22.57 -7.78
C ASN A 188 -19.57 -23.99 -7.46
N LYS A 189 -18.64 -24.55 -8.23
CA LYS A 189 -18.06 -25.87 -7.94
C LYS A 189 -17.25 -25.87 -6.65
N LEU A 190 -16.41 -24.84 -6.42
CA LEU A 190 -15.68 -24.65 -5.17
C LEU A 190 -16.64 -24.55 -3.98
N ILE A 191 -17.73 -23.78 -4.11
CA ILE A 191 -18.77 -23.65 -3.08
C ILE A 191 -19.45 -24.99 -2.81
N ASN A 192 -19.95 -25.66 -3.85
CA ASN A 192 -20.80 -26.84 -3.71
C ASN A 192 -20.02 -28.11 -3.30
N GLU A 193 -18.85 -28.36 -3.87
CA GLU A 193 -18.10 -29.62 -3.66
C GLU A 193 -17.13 -29.56 -2.49
N TYR A 194 -16.57 -28.38 -2.25
CA TYR A 194 -15.55 -28.17 -1.23
C TYR A 194 -16.08 -27.33 -0.05
N GLY A 195 -17.28 -26.73 -0.14
CA GLY A 195 -17.86 -25.93 0.93
C GLY A 195 -17.20 -24.56 1.07
N PHE A 196 -16.82 -23.94 -0.06
CA PHE A 196 -16.14 -22.64 -0.06
C PHE A 196 -17.12 -21.61 0.49
N ILE A 197 -16.76 -20.96 1.58
CA ILE A 197 -17.47 -19.76 2.00
C ILE A 197 -17.00 -18.68 1.05
N ASN A 198 -17.93 -18.01 0.39
CA ASN A 198 -17.63 -16.93 -0.55
C ASN A 198 -17.54 -15.59 0.20
N PRO A 199 -16.34 -15.06 0.54
CA PRO A 199 -16.20 -13.74 1.13
C PRO A 199 -16.86 -12.59 0.37
N SER A 200 -17.06 -12.70 -0.95
CA SER A 200 -17.79 -11.68 -1.71
C SER A 200 -19.27 -11.58 -1.29
N SER A 201 -19.82 -12.50 -0.49
CA SER A 201 -21.15 -12.30 0.12
C SER A 201 -21.15 -11.37 1.34
N ASP A 202 -20.01 -10.89 1.81
CA ASP A 202 -19.91 -10.00 2.98
C ASP A 202 -19.99 -8.52 2.55
N ASP A 203 -21.03 -7.82 3.01
CA ASP A 203 -21.29 -6.40 2.70
C ASP A 203 -20.23 -5.44 3.26
N GLN A 204 -19.35 -5.90 4.15
CA GLN A 204 -18.27 -5.10 4.73
C GLN A 204 -16.95 -5.25 3.97
N LYS A 205 -16.93 -6.03 2.89
CA LYS A 205 -15.73 -6.37 2.12
C LYS A 205 -15.96 -6.20 0.62
N THR A 206 -14.94 -5.72 -0.07
CA THR A 206 -14.87 -5.64 -1.53
C THR A 206 -13.60 -6.33 -2.02
N THR A 207 -13.71 -7.06 -3.12
CA THR A 207 -12.59 -7.73 -3.78
C THR A 207 -11.85 -6.73 -4.66
N LEU A 208 -10.57 -6.50 -4.35
CA LEU A 208 -9.67 -5.66 -5.15
C LEU A 208 -8.84 -6.46 -6.14
N TYR A 209 -8.58 -7.74 -5.88
CA TYR A 209 -7.87 -8.64 -6.80
C TYR A 209 -8.36 -10.07 -6.60
N VAL A 210 -8.47 -10.82 -7.70
CA VAL A 210 -8.72 -12.25 -7.67
C VAL A 210 -7.88 -12.95 -8.73
N LYS A 211 -7.31 -14.10 -8.40
CA LYS A 211 -6.70 -14.98 -9.40
C LYS A 211 -6.86 -16.43 -9.00
N SER A 212 -7.44 -17.21 -9.89
CA SER A 212 -7.55 -18.66 -9.71
C SER A 212 -6.43 -19.36 -10.47
N GLY A 213 -6.06 -20.55 -10.02
CA GLY A 213 -5.03 -21.35 -10.66
C GLY A 213 -4.98 -22.76 -10.11
N SER A 214 -3.95 -23.49 -10.50
CA SER A 214 -3.59 -24.76 -9.90
C SER A 214 -2.08 -24.86 -9.68
N ILE A 215 -1.68 -25.58 -8.63
CA ILE A 215 -0.29 -25.97 -8.36
C ILE A 215 -0.27 -27.49 -8.36
N ASN A 216 0.40 -28.13 -9.33
CA ASN A 216 0.37 -29.59 -9.48
C ASN A 216 -1.05 -30.18 -9.44
N ASN A 217 -1.99 -29.51 -10.15
CA ASN A 217 -3.42 -29.80 -10.20
C ASN A 217 -4.23 -29.52 -8.91
N ASN A 218 -3.61 -28.95 -7.86
CA ASN A 218 -4.37 -28.44 -6.71
C ASN A 218 -4.86 -27.04 -6.96
N SER A 219 -6.18 -26.89 -6.99
CA SER A 219 -6.84 -25.60 -7.18
C SER A 219 -6.55 -24.65 -6.05
N PHE A 220 -6.19 -23.42 -6.43
CA PHE A 220 -6.07 -22.31 -5.50
C PHE A 220 -6.82 -21.09 -5.99
N LEU A 221 -7.14 -20.23 -5.02
CA LEU A 221 -7.70 -18.91 -5.23
C LEU A 221 -6.88 -17.90 -4.44
N LEU A 222 -6.32 -16.91 -5.11
CA LEU A 222 -5.61 -15.79 -4.51
C LEU A 222 -6.53 -14.58 -4.53
N THR A 223 -6.79 -13.96 -3.38
CA THR A 223 -7.63 -12.77 -3.27
C THR A 223 -6.88 -11.63 -2.59
N LYS A 224 -7.24 -10.39 -2.94
CA LYS A 224 -6.98 -9.18 -2.15
C LYS A 224 -8.32 -8.52 -1.88
N GLU A 225 -8.60 -8.25 -0.62
CA GLU A 225 -9.84 -7.65 -0.15
C GLU A 225 -9.53 -6.32 0.53
N TYR A 226 -10.47 -5.39 0.41
CA TYR A 226 -10.55 -4.19 1.25
C TYR A 226 -11.81 -4.29 2.09
N CYS A 227 -11.71 -4.01 3.37
CA CYS A 227 -12.82 -4.14 4.29
C CYS A 227 -12.83 -3.05 5.35
N TYR A 228 -14.00 -2.87 5.97
CA TYR A 228 -14.13 -2.03 7.15
C TYR A 228 -14.69 -2.81 8.34
N GLU A 229 -14.30 -2.39 9.54
CA GLU A 229 -14.89 -2.84 10.80
C GLU A 229 -15.27 -1.63 11.66
N VAL A 230 -16.43 -1.71 12.33
CA VAL A 230 -16.87 -0.66 13.26
C VAL A 230 -16.37 -1.01 14.66
N VAL A 231 -15.34 -0.30 15.12
CA VAL A 231 -14.68 -0.51 16.41
C VAL A 231 -15.01 0.61 17.39
N LYS A 232 -14.77 0.37 18.68
CA LYS A 232 -14.84 1.42 19.71
C LYS A 232 -13.47 2.05 19.89
N LYS A 233 -13.33 3.35 19.61
CA LYS A 233 -12.09 4.11 19.77
C LYS A 233 -12.21 5.11 20.91
N THR A 234 -11.16 5.18 21.73
CA THR A 234 -11.04 6.18 22.79
C THR A 234 -10.33 7.42 22.25
N TYR A 235 -10.98 8.57 22.34
CA TYR A 235 -10.45 9.88 21.99
C TYR A 235 -10.07 10.63 23.26
N TYR A 236 -9.04 11.47 23.16
CA TYR A 236 -8.51 12.23 24.28
C TYR A 236 -8.50 13.73 23.97
N GLY A 237 -8.79 14.54 24.97
CA GLY A 237 -8.75 15.98 24.90
C GLY A 237 -8.05 16.57 26.12
N SER A 238 -7.58 17.81 25.98
CA SER A 238 -6.94 18.52 27.08
C SER A 238 -7.31 20.01 27.09
N LEU A 239 -7.28 20.59 28.29
CA LEU A 239 -7.53 22.00 28.53
C LEU A 239 -6.53 22.53 29.54
N THR A 240 -5.79 23.58 29.17
CA THR A 240 -4.88 24.27 30.09
C THR A 240 -5.63 25.38 30.81
N ILE A 241 -5.70 25.29 32.13
CA ILE A 241 -6.29 26.32 33.01
C ILE A 241 -5.18 27.04 33.76
N SER A 242 -5.41 28.29 34.14
CA SER A 242 -4.52 29.05 35.02
C SER A 242 -5.30 29.86 36.05
N TRP A 243 -4.81 29.89 37.28
CA TRP A 243 -5.40 30.65 38.39
C TRP A 243 -4.32 31.26 39.26
N THR A 244 -4.68 32.23 40.10
CA THR A 244 -3.73 32.91 40.99
C THR A 244 -3.96 32.50 42.44
N GLU A 245 -2.93 31.99 43.09
CA GLU A 245 -2.92 31.71 44.53
C GLU A 245 -2.12 32.80 45.25
N SER A 246 -2.60 33.21 46.42
CA SER A 246 -1.87 34.12 47.31
C SER A 246 -1.33 33.33 48.49
N TYR A 247 -0.04 33.46 48.79
CA TYR A 247 0.58 32.88 49.98
C TYR A 247 1.38 33.95 50.72
N THR A 248 1.48 33.80 52.03
CA THR A 248 2.31 34.66 52.88
C THR A 248 3.70 34.06 52.96
N ASP A 249 4.73 34.83 52.61
CA ASP A 249 6.12 34.38 52.74
C ASP A 249 6.60 34.44 54.21
N SER A 250 7.81 33.92 54.46
CA SER A 250 8.43 33.91 55.79
C SER A 250 8.64 35.30 56.40
N ASP A 251 8.55 36.35 55.58
CA ASP A 251 8.74 37.75 55.96
C ASP A 251 7.40 38.48 56.17
N GLY A 252 6.27 37.78 56.07
CA GLY A 252 4.92 38.33 56.30
C GLY A 252 4.30 39.06 55.10
N ASN A 253 4.92 39.01 53.93
CA ASN A 253 4.41 39.66 52.72
C ASN A 253 3.52 38.72 51.91
N ILE A 254 2.40 39.25 51.40
CA ILE A 254 1.51 38.49 50.50
C ILE A 254 2.12 38.47 49.10
N LYS A 255 2.46 37.28 48.60
CA LYS A 255 2.91 37.06 47.23
C LYS A 255 1.83 36.33 46.44
N LYS A 256 1.61 36.79 45.20
CA LYS A 256 0.71 36.13 44.22
C LYS A 256 1.54 35.28 43.28
N VAL A 257 1.14 34.02 43.11
CA VAL A 257 1.74 33.11 42.13
C VAL A 257 0.67 32.60 41.18
N THR A 258 0.94 32.72 39.89
CA THR A 258 0.12 32.09 38.85
C THR A 258 0.43 30.60 38.81
N LYS A 259 -0.59 29.78 39.01
CA LYS A 259 -0.57 28.33 38.81
C LYS A 259 -1.18 28.02 37.45
N THR A 260 -0.68 26.97 36.83
CA THR A 260 -1.20 26.45 35.56
C THR A 260 -1.36 24.93 35.70
N GLN A 261 -2.45 24.38 35.20
CA GLN A 261 -2.72 22.94 35.16
C GLN A 261 -3.26 22.53 33.81
N VAL A 262 -2.88 21.34 33.35
CA VAL A 262 -3.48 20.70 32.17
C VAL A 262 -4.49 19.66 32.65
N LEU A 263 -5.76 19.86 32.34
CA LEU A 263 -6.83 18.90 32.55
C LEU A 263 -6.92 17.98 31.34
N THR A 264 -7.18 16.69 31.55
CA THR A 264 -7.34 15.70 30.48
C THR A 264 -8.68 14.99 30.61
N ALA A 265 -9.31 14.69 29.48
CA ALA A 265 -10.56 13.94 29.40
C ALA A 265 -10.53 12.96 28.23
N SER A 266 -11.42 11.96 28.26
CA SER A 266 -11.57 11.01 27.16
C SER A 266 -13.02 10.63 26.90
N VAL A 267 -13.35 10.33 25.65
CA VAL A 267 -14.65 9.77 25.23
C VAL A 267 -14.45 8.51 24.38
N VAL A 268 -15.36 7.56 24.49
CA VAL A 268 -15.37 6.36 23.63
C VAL A 268 -16.46 6.51 22.59
N LYS A 269 -16.08 6.46 21.30
CA LYS A 269 -16.99 6.65 20.17
C LYS A 269 -16.80 5.55 19.12
N PRO A 270 -17.83 5.24 18.31
CA PRO A 270 -17.67 4.38 17.15
C PRO A 270 -16.63 4.96 16.18
N PHE A 271 -15.81 4.11 15.60
CA PHE A 271 -14.81 4.44 14.60
C PHE A 271 -14.81 3.37 13.53
N VAL A 272 -14.69 3.76 12.27
CA VAL A 272 -14.58 2.82 11.16
C VAL A 272 -13.11 2.60 10.87
N GLU A 273 -12.63 1.40 11.11
CA GLU A 273 -11.27 0.97 10.78
C GLU A 273 -11.28 0.25 9.44
N PHE A 274 -10.38 0.64 8.54
CA PHE A 274 -10.25 0.02 7.23
C PHE A 274 -8.98 -0.82 7.17
N SER A 275 -9.04 -1.94 6.47
CA SER A 275 -7.92 -2.87 6.34
C SER A 275 -7.90 -3.53 4.96
N HIS A 276 -6.70 -3.91 4.53
CA HIS A 276 -6.52 -4.77 3.36
C HIS A 276 -6.09 -6.15 3.83
N TYR A 277 -6.64 -7.18 3.19
CA TYR A 277 -6.26 -8.56 3.44
C TYR A 277 -6.05 -9.31 2.14
N SER A 278 -4.87 -9.86 1.96
CA SER A 278 -4.55 -10.77 0.87
C SER A 278 -4.42 -12.19 1.41
N ARG A 279 -5.06 -13.14 0.74
CA ARG A 279 -5.08 -14.55 1.17
C ARG A 279 -4.99 -15.48 -0.01
N ILE A 280 -4.35 -16.63 0.19
CA ILE A 280 -4.39 -17.73 -0.77
C ILE A 280 -5.13 -18.92 -0.16
N TYR A 281 -6.15 -19.37 -0.87
CA TYR A 281 -7.02 -20.47 -0.50
C TYR A 281 -6.67 -21.69 -1.35
N PHE A 282 -6.61 -22.86 -0.73
CA PHE A 282 -6.40 -24.14 -1.38
C PHE A 282 -7.57 -25.06 -1.09
N ALA A 283 -8.15 -25.63 -2.15
CA ALA A 283 -9.07 -26.75 -2.03
C ALA A 283 -8.26 -28.04 -1.82
N THR A 284 -8.64 -28.86 -0.85
CA THR A 284 -7.95 -30.13 -0.59
C THR A 284 -8.89 -31.19 -0.04
N ASP A 285 -8.74 -32.41 -0.55
CA ASP A 285 -9.40 -33.60 0.00
C ASP A 285 -8.58 -34.26 1.13
N LEU A 286 -7.44 -33.65 1.51
CA LEU A 286 -6.66 -34.07 2.67
C LEU A 286 -7.19 -33.46 3.97
N ALA A 287 -7.17 -34.28 5.02
CA ALA A 287 -7.51 -33.85 6.38
C ALA A 287 -8.88 -33.14 6.45
N LEU A 288 -9.93 -33.84 5.98
CA LEU A 288 -11.28 -33.31 5.77
C LEU A 288 -12.00 -32.84 7.05
N ASN A 289 -11.60 -33.35 8.21
CA ASN A 289 -12.24 -33.08 9.49
C ASN A 289 -11.36 -32.19 10.39
N LEU A 290 -10.12 -31.91 9.96
CA LEU A 290 -9.19 -31.09 10.69
C LEU A 290 -9.60 -29.62 10.63
N GLN A 291 -9.66 -29.01 11.80
CA GLN A 291 -9.77 -27.59 12.00
C GLN A 291 -8.62 -27.14 12.91
N LEU A 292 -7.91 -26.11 12.48
CA LEU A 292 -6.87 -25.44 13.27
C LEU A 292 -6.65 -24.03 12.77
N TYR A 293 -6.05 -23.21 13.63
CA TYR A 293 -5.60 -21.89 13.24
C TYR A 293 -4.21 -21.61 13.81
N ARG A 294 -3.37 -21.01 12.99
CA ARG A 294 -2.08 -20.48 13.36
C ARG A 294 -2.08 -18.96 13.21
N LYS A 295 -1.53 -18.31 14.23
CA LYS A 295 -1.02 -16.94 14.14
C LYS A 295 0.51 -16.92 14.34
N PRO A 296 1.21 -15.97 13.72
CA PRO A 296 2.63 -15.78 13.95
C PRO A 296 2.90 -15.41 15.42
N GLN A 297 4.02 -15.90 15.94
CA GLN A 297 4.53 -15.64 17.29
C GLN A 297 5.84 -14.84 17.28
N GLN A 298 6.31 -14.42 16.10
CA GLN A 298 7.56 -13.67 15.90
C GLN A 298 8.81 -14.45 16.36
N ILE A 299 8.84 -15.76 16.09
CA ILE A 299 9.95 -16.66 16.47
C ILE A 299 11.31 -16.19 15.93
N ASP A 300 11.34 -15.61 14.74
CA ASP A 300 12.52 -15.03 14.07
C ASP A 300 13.17 -13.90 14.88
N LYS A 301 12.41 -13.22 15.75
CA LYS A 301 12.87 -12.09 16.58
C LYS A 301 13.37 -12.51 17.96
N LEU A 302 13.13 -13.76 18.36
CA LEU A 302 13.54 -14.27 19.66
C LEU A 302 15.01 -14.65 19.68
N THR A 303 15.67 -14.42 20.83
CA THR A 303 16.99 -14.98 21.10
C THR A 303 16.91 -16.49 21.34
N GLU A 304 18.02 -17.22 21.18
CA GLU A 304 18.03 -18.69 21.42
C GLU A 304 17.59 -19.05 22.85
N LYS A 305 17.94 -18.23 23.86
CA LYS A 305 17.48 -18.44 25.24
C LYS A 305 15.96 -18.30 25.39
N GLU A 306 15.36 -17.33 24.70
CA GLU A 306 13.91 -17.12 24.71
C GLU A 306 13.18 -18.24 23.98
N LYS A 307 13.73 -18.71 22.86
CA LYS A 307 13.25 -19.89 22.13
C LYS A 307 13.24 -21.14 23.02
N ASP A 308 14.34 -21.43 23.71
CA ASP A 308 14.42 -22.56 24.65
C ASP A 308 13.41 -22.45 25.79
N LYS A 309 13.21 -21.23 26.31
CA LYS A 309 12.20 -20.96 27.34
C LYS A 309 10.78 -21.19 26.81
N LEU A 310 10.50 -20.78 25.58
CA LEU A 310 9.21 -21.02 24.91
C LEU A 310 8.94 -22.50 24.71
N VAL A 311 9.93 -23.29 24.27
CA VAL A 311 9.80 -24.74 24.10
C VAL A 311 9.51 -25.41 25.44
N LYS A 312 10.27 -25.11 26.50
CA LYS A 312 10.05 -25.67 27.84
C LYS A 312 8.70 -25.27 28.44
N LYS A 313 8.24 -24.04 28.17
CA LYS A 313 6.92 -23.57 28.60
C LYS A 313 5.82 -24.35 27.88
N THR A 314 5.92 -24.46 26.57
CA THR A 314 5.00 -25.21 25.70
C THR A 314 4.90 -26.66 26.13
N GLU A 315 6.03 -27.33 26.39
CA GLU A 315 6.06 -28.72 26.85
C GLU A 315 5.17 -28.95 28.09
N LYS A 316 5.31 -28.06 29.08
CA LYS A 316 4.50 -28.10 30.31
C LYS A 316 3.02 -27.83 30.04
N GLU A 317 2.70 -26.94 29.10
CA GLU A 317 1.33 -26.62 28.72
C GLU A 317 0.68 -27.79 27.98
N LEU A 318 1.37 -28.41 27.02
CA LEU A 318 0.90 -29.59 26.29
C LEU A 318 0.64 -30.77 27.23
N HIS A 319 1.54 -31.03 28.19
CA HIS A 319 1.34 -32.09 29.18
C HIS A 319 0.12 -31.84 30.07
N LYS A 320 -0.10 -30.60 30.53
CA LYS A 320 -1.30 -30.24 31.29
C LYS A 320 -2.57 -30.34 30.45
N TYR A 321 -2.49 -29.99 29.18
CA TYR A 321 -3.64 -30.03 28.27
C TYR A 321 -4.03 -31.46 27.89
N SER A 322 -3.06 -32.35 27.61
CA SER A 322 -3.32 -33.76 27.31
C SER A 322 -3.91 -34.53 28.50
N GLN A 323 -3.51 -34.19 29.73
CA GLN A 323 -4.13 -34.76 30.93
C GLN A 323 -5.62 -34.41 31.08
N LYS A 324 -6.03 -33.24 30.58
CA LYS A 324 -7.43 -32.77 30.64
C LYS A 324 -8.26 -33.21 29.44
N ASN A 325 -7.61 -33.47 28.30
CA ASN A 325 -8.26 -33.76 27.02
C ASN A 325 -7.79 -35.11 26.49
N LEU A 326 -8.55 -36.18 26.78
CA LEU A 326 -8.19 -37.55 26.43
C LEU A 326 -8.00 -37.80 24.93
N ASN A 327 -8.63 -37.00 24.08
CA ASN A 327 -8.54 -37.11 22.61
C ASN A 327 -7.38 -36.29 22.02
N PHE A 328 -6.60 -35.59 22.84
CA PHE A 328 -5.46 -34.79 22.41
C PHE A 328 -4.16 -35.53 22.72
N THR A 329 -3.32 -35.71 21.71
CA THR A 329 -1.99 -36.32 21.87
C THR A 329 -0.95 -35.44 21.18
N PRO A 330 -0.06 -34.76 21.92
CA PRO A 330 0.94 -33.89 21.31
C PRO A 330 1.89 -34.66 20.39
N LEU A 331 2.43 -33.99 19.38
CA LEU A 331 3.52 -34.52 18.58
C LEU A 331 4.78 -34.68 19.44
N SER A 332 5.65 -35.61 19.06
CA SER A 332 6.95 -35.80 19.74
C SER A 332 7.91 -34.63 19.53
N ASN A 333 7.73 -33.87 18.45
CA ASN A 333 8.53 -32.68 18.17
C ASN A 333 7.96 -31.46 18.90
N THR A 334 8.38 -31.30 20.16
CA THR A 334 7.97 -30.16 20.99
C THR A 334 8.40 -28.81 20.39
N LYS A 335 9.50 -28.76 19.63
CA LYS A 335 9.96 -27.52 18.97
C LYS A 335 8.98 -27.05 17.91
N PHE A 336 8.46 -27.98 17.09
CA PHE A 336 7.39 -27.68 16.14
C PHE A 336 6.11 -27.24 16.83
N GLU A 337 5.68 -27.95 17.87
CA GLU A 337 4.48 -27.57 18.64
C GLU A 337 4.64 -26.15 19.21
N ALA A 338 5.81 -25.80 19.74
CA ALA A 338 6.07 -24.46 20.27
C ALA A 338 6.11 -23.36 19.20
N PHE A 339 6.73 -23.61 18.05
CA PHE A 339 6.99 -22.56 17.05
C PHE A 339 5.84 -22.41 16.07
N TRP A 340 5.29 -23.53 15.57
CA TRP A 340 4.15 -23.55 14.66
C TRP A 340 2.79 -23.42 15.40
N SER A 341 2.74 -23.76 16.70
CA SER A 341 1.69 -23.38 17.67
C SER A 341 0.25 -23.52 17.18
N CYS A 342 -0.09 -24.72 16.70
CA CYS A 342 -1.44 -25.13 16.33
C CYS A 342 -2.10 -25.94 17.47
N PHE A 343 -2.21 -25.35 18.67
CA PHE A 343 -2.80 -26.05 19.83
C PHE A 343 -4.32 -26.18 19.73
N ASN A 344 -4.98 -25.28 19.01
CA ASN A 344 -6.43 -25.24 18.83
C ASN A 344 -6.91 -26.18 17.70
N ARG A 345 -6.48 -27.44 17.76
CA ARG A 345 -6.83 -28.46 16.76
C ARG A 345 -7.85 -29.47 17.29
N ASN A 346 -8.66 -30.02 16.39
CA ASN A 346 -9.77 -30.92 16.73
C ASN A 346 -9.56 -32.39 16.30
N ASN A 347 -8.55 -32.72 15.48
CA ASN A 347 -8.33 -34.07 14.95
C ASN A 347 -6.83 -34.42 14.87
N GLU A 348 -6.33 -35.21 15.82
CA GLU A 348 -4.90 -35.55 15.91
C GLU A 348 -4.40 -36.46 14.77
N ARG A 349 -5.25 -37.36 14.26
CA ARG A 349 -4.89 -38.29 13.19
C ARG A 349 -4.60 -37.53 11.91
N GLU A 350 -5.52 -36.64 11.54
CA GLU A 350 -5.38 -35.81 10.35
C GLU A 350 -4.31 -34.72 10.51
N PHE A 351 -4.11 -34.20 11.74
CA PHE A 351 -2.99 -33.30 12.04
C PHE A 351 -1.64 -33.97 11.76
N ARG A 352 -1.45 -35.22 12.21
CA ARG A 352 -0.24 -36.01 11.94
C ARG A 352 -0.05 -36.35 10.46
N LEU A 353 -1.14 -36.49 9.70
CA LEU A 353 -1.11 -36.73 8.26
C LEU A 353 -0.55 -35.53 7.49
N LEU A 354 -0.94 -34.31 7.88
CA LEU A 354 -0.40 -33.09 7.26
C LEU A 354 1.03 -32.83 7.74
N PHE A 355 1.24 -32.78 9.05
CA PHE A 355 2.52 -32.39 9.63
C PHE A 355 3.44 -33.60 9.84
N THR A 356 3.91 -34.17 8.74
CA THR A 356 4.94 -35.23 8.73
C THR A 356 6.26 -34.72 9.34
N PRO A 357 7.21 -35.60 9.72
CA PRO A 357 8.49 -35.15 10.28
C PRO A 357 9.23 -34.14 9.41
N LEU A 358 9.22 -34.32 8.08
CA LEU A 358 9.79 -33.36 7.13
C LEU A 358 9.05 -32.02 7.17
N ALA A 359 7.71 -32.05 7.19
CA ALA A 359 6.92 -30.82 7.27
C ALA A 359 7.17 -30.04 8.55
N GLN A 360 7.27 -30.75 9.68
CA GLN A 360 7.59 -30.14 10.97
C GLN A 360 8.97 -29.46 10.94
N GLN A 361 9.98 -30.11 10.35
CA GLN A 361 11.31 -29.55 10.21
C GLN A 361 11.29 -28.29 9.32
N ASN A 362 10.70 -28.38 8.13
CA ASN A 362 10.62 -27.27 7.18
C ASN A 362 9.95 -26.04 7.79
N LEU A 363 8.80 -26.22 8.45
CA LEU A 363 8.05 -25.12 9.05
C LEU A 363 8.81 -24.51 10.23
N VAL A 364 9.52 -25.31 11.03
CA VAL A 364 10.39 -24.83 12.11
C VAL A 364 11.56 -24.02 11.56
N GLU A 365 12.21 -24.48 10.49
CA GLU A 365 13.29 -23.73 9.82
C GLU A 365 12.76 -22.42 9.21
N LEU A 366 11.62 -22.48 8.52
CA LEU A 366 10.99 -21.33 7.86
C LEU A 366 10.70 -20.17 8.83
N VAL A 367 10.09 -20.44 9.99
CA VAL A 367 9.69 -19.40 10.95
C VAL A 367 10.85 -18.86 11.79
N GLN A 368 12.00 -19.55 11.78
CA GLN A 368 13.21 -19.08 12.45
C GLN A 368 14.10 -18.24 11.53
N ASP A 369 13.97 -18.41 10.21
CA ASP A 369 14.83 -17.71 9.26
C ASP A 369 14.51 -16.22 9.22
N ASN A 370 15.54 -15.38 9.37
CA ASN A 370 15.43 -13.93 9.33
C ASN A 370 16.32 -13.32 8.23
N LYS A 371 16.80 -14.14 7.28
CA LYS A 371 17.73 -13.72 6.23
C LYS A 371 17.08 -13.72 4.86
N LYS A 372 16.39 -14.80 4.49
CA LYS A 372 15.87 -15.02 3.13
C LYS A 372 14.36 -14.87 3.07
N SER A 373 13.68 -15.55 3.98
CA SER A 373 12.23 -15.64 4.08
C SER A 373 11.61 -14.45 4.84
N PHE A 374 10.30 -14.47 5.00
CA PHE A 374 9.57 -13.48 5.80
C PHE A 374 9.59 -13.74 7.32
N GLY A 375 10.36 -14.74 7.79
CA GLY A 375 10.37 -15.12 9.20
C GLY A 375 9.03 -15.63 9.68
N ASP A 376 8.73 -15.45 10.98
CA ASP A 376 7.44 -15.87 11.52
C ASP A 376 6.35 -14.80 11.26
N ASN A 377 5.91 -14.71 10.01
CA ASN A 377 4.85 -13.80 9.54
C ASN A 377 3.73 -14.54 8.79
N TYR A 378 3.52 -15.82 9.09
CA TYR A 378 2.56 -16.66 8.37
C TYR A 378 1.36 -16.98 9.24
N HIS A 379 0.19 -16.65 8.72
CA HIS A 379 -1.09 -17.17 9.21
C HIS A 379 -1.46 -18.42 8.41
N MET A 380 -2.01 -19.40 9.11
CA MET A 380 -2.59 -20.60 8.48
C MET A 380 -3.94 -20.87 9.11
N LEU A 381 -4.96 -21.07 8.28
CA LEU A 381 -6.26 -21.54 8.70
C LEU A 381 -6.56 -22.82 7.93
N LYS A 382 -6.83 -23.91 8.63
CA LYS A 382 -7.32 -25.14 8.03
C LYS A 382 -8.73 -25.34 8.58
N ILE A 383 -9.72 -25.39 7.70
CA ILE A 383 -11.11 -25.67 8.04
C ILE A 383 -11.66 -26.63 6.99
N ASN A 384 -12.04 -27.83 7.41
CA ASN A 384 -12.67 -28.84 6.57
C ASN A 384 -11.84 -29.10 5.30
N LYS A 385 -12.37 -28.80 4.10
CA LYS A 385 -11.69 -29.00 2.80
C LYS A 385 -10.80 -27.84 2.36
N TRP A 386 -10.55 -26.84 3.22
CA TRP A 386 -9.81 -25.63 2.85
C TRP A 386 -8.58 -25.41 3.70
N ILE A 387 -7.54 -24.93 3.04
CA ILE A 387 -6.38 -24.35 3.71
C ILE A 387 -6.19 -22.92 3.20
N VAL A 388 -6.07 -21.97 4.12
CA VAL A 388 -5.83 -20.58 3.82
C VAL A 388 -4.48 -20.20 4.39
N PHE A 389 -3.63 -19.59 3.57
CA PHE A 389 -2.40 -18.96 4.01
C PHE A 389 -2.47 -17.46 3.78
N ALA A 390 -1.89 -16.70 4.70
CA ALA A 390 -1.77 -15.26 4.60
C ALA A 390 -0.47 -14.76 5.26
N THR A 391 0.01 -13.61 4.81
CA THR A 391 1.15 -12.92 5.39
C THR A 391 1.02 -11.42 5.12
N ASN A 392 1.44 -10.59 6.07
CA ASN A 392 1.32 -9.13 5.90
C ASN A 392 2.08 -8.62 4.67
N ASN A 393 3.15 -9.32 4.24
CA ASN A 393 3.88 -8.98 3.02
C ASN A 393 3.02 -9.07 1.75
N LEU A 394 2.02 -9.95 1.74
CA LEU A 394 1.11 -10.14 0.61
C LEU A 394 0.06 -9.01 0.54
N ASP A 395 -0.29 -8.39 1.67
CA ASP A 395 -1.24 -7.27 1.73
C ASP A 395 -0.69 -6.03 0.99
N TYR A 396 0.63 -5.80 1.09
CA TYR A 396 1.32 -4.70 0.43
C TYR A 396 1.73 -5.00 -1.01
N LEU A 397 1.54 -6.23 -1.50
CA LEU A 397 1.87 -6.58 -2.87
C LEU A 397 0.92 -5.88 -3.85
N ASN A 398 1.50 -5.31 -4.90
CA ASN A 398 0.74 -4.88 -6.06
C ASN A 398 0.63 -6.04 -7.05
N PHE A 399 -0.58 -6.57 -7.20
CA PHE A 399 -0.86 -7.68 -8.11
C PHE A 399 -1.01 -7.24 -9.58
N TYR A 400 -1.36 -5.97 -9.81
CA TYR A 400 -1.60 -5.44 -11.15
C TYR A 400 -0.34 -4.91 -11.80
N ASP A 401 -0.27 -5.08 -13.11
CA ASP A 401 0.68 -4.38 -13.98
C ASP A 401 0.09 -3.01 -14.34
N TYR A 402 0.72 -1.93 -13.88
CA TYR A 402 0.31 -0.58 -14.26
C TYR A 402 1.31 0.01 -15.24
N GLU A 403 0.81 0.60 -16.33
CA GLU A 403 1.64 1.28 -17.33
C GLU A 403 2.49 2.41 -16.70
N LYS A 404 1.93 3.12 -15.72
CA LYS A 404 2.61 4.20 -14.98
C LYS A 404 3.88 3.75 -14.26
N ASP A 405 3.99 2.46 -13.91
CA ASP A 405 5.17 1.93 -13.22
C ASP A 405 6.41 1.96 -14.14
N TYR A 406 6.18 2.07 -15.46
CA TYR A 406 7.21 2.09 -16.49
C TYR A 406 7.25 3.42 -17.27
N ASP A 407 6.43 4.40 -16.91
CA ASP A 407 6.35 5.72 -17.58
C ASP A 407 7.56 6.60 -17.25
N HIS A 408 8.69 6.34 -17.91
CA HIS A 408 9.93 7.07 -17.68
C HIS A 408 10.72 7.26 -18.98
N TYR A 409 11.41 8.40 -19.12
CA TYR A 409 12.20 8.75 -20.30
C TYR A 409 13.56 8.03 -20.40
N ASN A 410 13.92 7.18 -19.44
CA ASN A 410 15.27 6.58 -19.32
C ASN A 410 15.12 5.06 -19.33
N ILE A 411 15.66 4.41 -20.35
CA ILE A 411 15.54 2.96 -20.53
C ILE A 411 16.16 2.19 -19.35
N GLU A 412 17.28 2.67 -18.80
CA GLU A 412 17.92 2.03 -17.65
C GLU A 412 17.04 2.14 -16.39
N HIS A 413 16.31 3.24 -16.23
CA HIS A 413 15.33 3.37 -15.14
C HIS A 413 14.16 2.38 -15.32
N ILE A 414 13.63 2.28 -16.54
CA ILE A 414 12.56 1.32 -16.88
C ILE A 414 13.04 -0.11 -16.57
N LYS A 415 14.25 -0.47 -17.01
CA LYS A 415 14.87 -1.79 -16.77
C LYS A 415 14.96 -2.12 -15.29
N ASN A 416 15.51 -1.21 -14.48
CA ASN A 416 15.66 -1.41 -13.04
C ASN A 416 14.30 -1.53 -12.34
N SER A 417 13.31 -0.74 -12.78
CA SER A 417 11.93 -0.82 -12.28
C SER A 417 11.30 -2.17 -12.67
N PHE A 418 11.45 -2.61 -13.92
CA PHE A 418 11.01 -3.91 -14.40
C PHE A 418 11.61 -5.06 -13.60
N TYR A 419 12.91 -5.02 -13.31
CA TYR A 419 13.58 -6.06 -12.54
C TYR A 419 13.09 -6.09 -11.10
N SER A 420 13.05 -4.92 -10.45
CA SER A 420 12.62 -4.78 -9.06
C SER A 420 11.17 -5.25 -8.85
N ILE A 421 10.24 -4.76 -9.68
CA ILE A 421 8.81 -5.06 -9.57
C ILE A 421 8.55 -6.55 -9.77
N ASN A 422 9.08 -7.15 -10.85
CA ASN A 422 8.82 -8.55 -11.16
C ASN A 422 9.54 -9.50 -10.19
N ASN A 423 10.75 -9.15 -9.72
CA ASN A 423 11.44 -9.94 -8.70
C ASN A 423 10.71 -9.89 -7.35
N ASN A 424 10.22 -8.71 -6.95
CA ASN A 424 9.43 -8.57 -5.74
C ASN A 424 8.11 -9.36 -5.80
N TYR A 425 7.46 -9.38 -6.97
CA TYR A 425 6.27 -10.20 -7.21
C TYR A 425 6.58 -11.69 -7.02
N PHE A 426 7.59 -12.22 -7.72
CA PHE A 426 8.02 -13.62 -7.57
C PHE A 426 8.36 -13.95 -6.12
N LYS A 427 9.22 -13.15 -5.48
CA LYS A 427 9.66 -13.36 -4.09
C LYS A 427 8.47 -13.42 -3.13
N THR A 428 7.53 -12.49 -3.27
CA THR A 428 6.37 -12.43 -2.37
C THR A 428 5.43 -13.60 -2.56
N ILE A 429 5.16 -14.00 -3.80
CA ILE A 429 4.34 -15.19 -4.09
C ILE A 429 5.03 -16.47 -3.60
N TYR A 430 6.33 -16.65 -3.86
CA TYR A 430 7.10 -17.81 -3.40
C TYR A 430 7.02 -17.99 -1.89
N TRP A 431 7.33 -16.92 -1.13
CA TRP A 431 7.32 -17.00 0.34
C TRP A 431 5.91 -17.14 0.92
N THR A 432 4.90 -16.56 0.28
CA THR A 432 3.49 -16.81 0.63
C THR A 432 3.12 -18.29 0.48
N LEU A 433 3.66 -18.96 -0.54
CA LEU A 433 3.48 -20.39 -0.79
C LEU A 433 4.41 -21.29 0.03
N ALA A 434 5.44 -20.75 0.68
CA ALA A 434 6.43 -21.56 1.39
C ALA A 434 5.83 -22.45 2.49
N PRO A 435 4.83 -22.01 3.30
CA PRO A 435 4.14 -22.92 4.22
C PRO A 435 3.41 -24.07 3.52
N TYR A 436 2.82 -23.83 2.34
CA TYR A 436 2.18 -24.88 1.53
C TYR A 436 3.23 -25.88 1.03
N PHE A 437 4.33 -25.40 0.43
CA PHE A 437 5.43 -26.25 -0.05
C PHE A 437 6.13 -27.02 1.08
N SER A 438 6.16 -26.45 2.28
CA SER A 438 6.72 -27.09 3.46
C SER A 438 5.94 -28.33 3.89
N ILE A 439 4.71 -28.56 3.39
CA ILE A 439 3.86 -29.69 3.74
C ILE A 439 3.77 -30.65 2.53
N PRO A 440 4.62 -31.69 2.44
CA PRO A 440 4.74 -32.51 1.22
C PRO A 440 3.44 -33.18 0.78
N SER A 441 2.60 -33.60 1.74
CA SER A 441 1.31 -34.24 1.43
C SER A 441 0.39 -33.31 0.65
N LEU A 442 0.39 -32.00 0.94
CA LEU A 442 -0.37 -31.01 0.18
C LEU A 442 0.16 -30.86 -1.24
N VAL A 443 1.48 -30.82 -1.42
CA VAL A 443 2.07 -30.62 -2.75
C VAL A 443 1.87 -31.84 -3.66
N GLN A 444 1.92 -33.05 -3.10
CA GLN A 444 1.87 -34.32 -3.85
C GLN A 444 0.46 -34.80 -4.17
N THR A 445 -0.52 -34.51 -3.30
CA THR A 445 -1.88 -34.97 -3.51
C THR A 445 -2.53 -34.09 -4.55
N SER A 446 -2.73 -34.58 -5.77
CA SER A 446 -3.50 -33.85 -6.78
C SER A 446 -4.99 -33.99 -6.49
N SER A 447 -5.71 -32.88 -6.50
CA SER A 447 -7.17 -32.91 -6.61
C SER A 447 -7.58 -33.54 -7.95
N GLU A 448 -8.68 -34.30 -7.95
CA GLU A 448 -9.34 -34.77 -9.19
C GLU A 448 -10.01 -33.62 -9.96
N TYR A 449 -9.98 -32.40 -9.39
CA TYR A 449 -10.52 -31.20 -9.98
C TYR A 449 -9.93 -30.93 -11.37
N LYS A 450 -10.78 -31.05 -12.40
CA LYS A 450 -10.52 -30.58 -13.75
C LYS A 450 -11.41 -29.39 -14.04
N ASP A 451 -10.82 -28.33 -14.59
CA ASP A 451 -11.55 -27.19 -15.15
C ASP A 451 -12.27 -27.65 -16.42
N GLU A 452 -13.60 -27.52 -16.44
CA GLU A 452 -14.40 -27.71 -17.64
C GLU A 452 -14.45 -26.39 -18.42
N ILE A 453 -14.20 -26.45 -19.73
CA ILE A 453 -14.29 -25.29 -20.62
C ILE A 453 -15.78 -24.99 -20.84
N GLN A 454 -16.19 -23.75 -20.61
CA GLN A 454 -17.56 -23.30 -20.85
C GLN A 454 -17.66 -22.44 -22.11
N ASP A 455 -18.71 -22.68 -22.91
CA ASP A 455 -18.96 -21.95 -24.16
C ASP A 455 -19.47 -20.51 -23.94
N ASN A 456 -20.22 -20.27 -22.85
CA ASN A 456 -20.65 -18.93 -22.42
C ASN A 456 -19.96 -18.58 -21.11
N LEU A 457 -19.03 -17.62 -21.16
CA LEU A 457 -18.26 -17.20 -20.00
C LEU A 457 -19.07 -16.17 -19.20
N ILE A 458 -19.40 -16.53 -17.96
CA ILE A 458 -19.98 -15.64 -16.97
C ILE A 458 -18.92 -15.43 -15.88
N LEU A 459 -18.58 -14.18 -15.59
CA LEU A 459 -17.60 -13.91 -14.54
C LEU A 459 -18.22 -14.10 -13.15
N SER A 460 -17.35 -14.37 -12.19
CA SER A 460 -17.70 -14.45 -10.78
C SER A 460 -17.96 -13.06 -10.18
N ASP A 461 -18.66 -13.03 -9.05
CA ASP A 461 -18.85 -11.82 -8.23
C ASP A 461 -17.52 -11.18 -7.79
N TYR A 462 -16.50 -11.99 -7.50
CA TYR A 462 -15.13 -11.50 -7.27
C TYR A 462 -14.61 -10.67 -8.45
N GLU A 463 -14.74 -11.19 -9.68
CA GLU A 463 -14.24 -10.53 -10.88
C GLU A 463 -15.09 -9.30 -11.23
N HIS A 464 -16.40 -9.36 -10.98
CA HIS A 464 -17.30 -8.21 -11.13
C HIS A 464 -16.93 -7.09 -10.15
N GLU A 465 -16.70 -7.40 -8.87
CA GLU A 465 -16.21 -6.43 -7.88
C GLU A 465 -14.89 -5.83 -8.30
N VAL A 466 -13.91 -6.65 -8.71
CA VAL A 466 -12.62 -6.17 -9.19
C VAL A 466 -12.78 -5.17 -10.34
N CYS A 467 -13.63 -5.48 -11.32
CA CYS A 467 -13.94 -4.56 -12.41
C CYS A 467 -14.60 -3.26 -11.89
N ALA A 468 -15.58 -3.37 -11.00
CA ALA A 468 -16.28 -2.22 -10.45
C ALA A 468 -15.37 -1.30 -9.63
N ASN A 469 -14.36 -1.84 -8.93
CA ASN A 469 -13.34 -1.04 -8.21
C ASN A 469 -12.42 -0.23 -9.14
N LEU A 470 -12.38 -0.53 -10.44
CA LEU A 470 -11.64 0.27 -11.43
C LEU A 470 -12.46 1.46 -11.97
N ILE A 471 -13.77 1.50 -11.69
CA ILE A 471 -14.61 2.64 -12.06
C ILE A 471 -14.21 3.85 -11.20
N PRO A 472 -13.95 5.03 -11.79
CA PRO A 472 -13.63 6.23 -11.02
C PRO A 472 -14.69 6.52 -9.97
N SER A 473 -14.27 6.74 -8.71
CA SER A 473 -15.14 7.03 -7.57
C SER A 473 -16.17 8.12 -7.86
N LYS A 474 -15.80 9.16 -8.63
CA LYS A 474 -16.73 10.24 -9.03
C LYS A 474 -17.97 9.76 -9.81
N LEU A 475 -17.88 8.63 -10.51
CA LEU A 475 -18.99 8.05 -11.30
C LEU A 475 -19.82 7.05 -10.48
N LEU A 476 -19.25 6.49 -9.42
CA LEU A 476 -19.84 5.39 -8.66
C LEU A 476 -20.30 5.79 -7.25
N ASP A 477 -19.58 6.68 -6.57
CA ASP A 477 -19.78 7.01 -5.17
C ASP A 477 -20.83 8.10 -4.96
N HIS A 478 -21.52 8.02 -3.83
CA HIS A 478 -22.35 9.11 -3.35
C HIS A 478 -21.48 10.37 -3.09
N PRO A 479 -21.89 11.59 -3.48
CA PRO A 479 -21.05 12.80 -3.40
C PRO A 479 -20.51 13.15 -2.01
N ASN A 480 -21.16 12.68 -0.95
CA ASN A 480 -20.76 12.93 0.44
C ASN A 480 -19.70 11.93 0.96
N ILE A 481 -19.41 10.84 0.24
CA ILE A 481 -18.40 9.87 0.67
C ILE A 481 -17.01 10.52 0.60
N LYS A 482 -16.25 10.40 1.70
CA LYS A 482 -14.87 10.90 1.82
C LYS A 482 -13.83 9.79 2.02
N THR A 483 -14.26 8.57 2.30
CA THR A 483 -13.41 7.37 2.40
C THR A 483 -13.38 6.62 1.06
N ASP A 484 -12.47 5.66 0.92
CA ASP A 484 -12.62 4.65 -0.12
C ASP A 484 -13.89 3.82 0.14
N SER A 485 -14.54 3.37 -0.94
CA SER A 485 -15.81 2.65 -0.89
C SER A 485 -15.61 1.13 -0.93
N ILE A 486 -16.46 0.41 -0.19
CA ILE A 486 -16.73 -1.00 -0.43
C ILE A 486 -17.70 -1.10 -1.59
N ILE A 487 -17.39 -1.90 -2.60
CA ILE A 487 -18.23 -2.09 -3.78
C ILE A 487 -18.73 -3.52 -3.79
N LYS A 488 -20.06 -3.68 -3.82
CA LYS A 488 -20.73 -4.98 -3.96
C LYS A 488 -21.39 -5.04 -5.33
N THR A 489 -21.34 -6.22 -5.95
CA THR A 489 -21.92 -6.40 -7.28
C THR A 489 -23.01 -7.46 -7.28
N ASN A 490 -23.96 -7.31 -8.19
CA ASN A 490 -24.99 -8.29 -8.45
C ASN A 490 -25.18 -8.45 -9.95
N LEU A 491 -25.13 -9.70 -10.44
CA LEU A 491 -25.34 -10.02 -11.84
C LEU A 491 -26.84 -9.96 -12.15
N ILE A 492 -27.23 -9.08 -13.07
CA ILE A 492 -28.63 -8.93 -13.53
C ILE A 492 -28.92 -9.94 -14.65
N ALA A 493 -28.03 -10.00 -15.63
CA ALA A 493 -28.13 -10.86 -16.80
C ALA A 493 -26.76 -11.10 -17.43
N SER A 494 -26.61 -12.19 -18.18
CA SER A 494 -25.43 -12.44 -19.01
C SER A 494 -25.85 -12.97 -20.37
N GLN A 495 -25.38 -12.34 -21.45
CA GLN A 495 -25.65 -12.75 -22.83
C GLN A 495 -24.45 -12.43 -23.72
N ASN A 496 -24.05 -13.38 -24.59
CA ASN A 496 -22.98 -13.19 -25.58
C ASN A 496 -21.63 -12.69 -25.00
N ASN A 497 -21.23 -13.19 -23.82
CA ASN A 497 -20.04 -12.72 -23.07
C ASN A 497 -20.11 -11.25 -22.66
N ILE A 498 -21.32 -10.74 -22.45
CA ILE A 498 -21.58 -9.44 -21.84
C ILE A 498 -22.35 -9.70 -20.54
N ASP A 499 -21.75 -9.30 -19.43
CA ASP A 499 -22.39 -9.34 -18.12
C ASP A 499 -23.00 -7.97 -17.81
N TYR A 500 -24.28 -7.96 -17.44
CA TYR A 500 -25.02 -6.77 -17.00
C TYR A 500 -25.02 -6.76 -15.48
N ILE A 501 -24.37 -5.77 -14.89
CA ILE A 501 -24.01 -5.77 -13.46
C ILE A 501 -24.59 -4.53 -12.79
N GLN A 502 -25.17 -4.73 -11.61
CA GLN A 502 -25.47 -3.66 -10.67
C GLN A 502 -24.34 -3.58 -9.65
N ALA A 503 -23.71 -2.41 -9.52
CA ALA A 503 -22.73 -2.12 -8.47
C ALA A 503 -23.30 -1.19 -7.43
N THR A 504 -23.17 -1.56 -6.16
CA THR A 504 -23.51 -0.72 -5.01
C THR A 504 -22.24 -0.32 -4.29
N SER A 505 -21.93 0.97 -4.24
CA SER A 505 -20.87 1.54 -3.43
C SER A 505 -21.37 1.86 -2.03
N ILE A 506 -20.51 1.62 -1.05
CA ILE A 506 -20.75 1.81 0.37
C ILE A 506 -19.52 2.52 0.94
N GLY A 507 -19.68 3.77 1.37
CA GLY A 507 -18.59 4.56 1.93
C GLY A 507 -19.05 5.45 3.08
N PHE A 508 -18.14 6.23 3.63
CA PHE A 508 -18.40 7.05 4.81
C PHE A 508 -18.02 8.51 4.58
N ASP A 509 -18.85 9.42 5.06
CA ASP A 509 -18.46 10.80 5.34
C ASP A 509 -17.78 10.85 6.71
N ILE A 510 -16.84 11.78 6.87
CA ILE A 510 -16.12 12.05 8.13
C ILE A 510 -16.50 13.45 8.59
N VAL A 511 -17.22 13.52 9.71
CA VAL A 511 -17.70 14.77 10.31
C VAL A 511 -17.00 15.00 11.65
N PRO A 512 -16.19 16.06 11.79
CA PRO A 512 -15.54 16.37 13.05
C PRO A 512 -16.57 16.83 14.09
N ARG A 513 -16.48 16.28 15.30
CA ARG A 513 -17.30 16.57 16.47
C ARG A 513 -16.43 16.95 17.66
N ILE A 514 -17.03 17.64 18.62
CA ILE A 514 -16.38 17.98 19.89
C ILE A 514 -17.36 17.69 21.02
N ASP A 515 -16.94 16.83 21.95
CA ASP A 515 -17.64 16.62 23.21
C ASP A 515 -16.95 17.43 24.31
N TYR A 516 -17.74 18.04 25.20
CA TYR A 516 -17.21 18.80 26.33
C TYR A 516 -17.40 18.00 27.61
N ILE A 517 -16.30 17.60 28.24
CA ILE A 517 -16.31 16.73 29.43
C ILE A 517 -15.94 17.56 30.67
N PRO A 518 -16.82 17.64 31.68
CA PRO A 518 -16.53 18.40 32.89
C PRO A 518 -15.45 17.70 33.72
N VAL A 519 -14.36 18.41 34.00
CA VAL A 519 -13.24 17.95 34.84
C VAL A 519 -12.96 18.99 35.91
N LEU A 520 -12.82 18.55 37.17
CA LEU A 520 -12.50 19.44 38.29
C LEU A 520 -11.04 19.92 38.19
N GLY A 521 -10.86 21.23 38.14
CA GLY A 521 -9.56 21.90 38.15
C GLY A 521 -9.01 22.10 39.57
N GLY A 522 -7.70 22.28 39.66
CA GLY A 522 -6.99 22.62 40.89
C GLY A 522 -7.32 24.02 41.41
N ASP A 523 -8.01 24.83 40.61
CA ASP A 523 -8.63 26.10 41.00
C ASP A 523 -9.97 25.92 41.73
N GLY A 524 -10.47 24.68 41.87
CA GLY A 524 -11.72 24.34 42.56
C GLY A 524 -12.98 24.41 41.69
N TRP A 525 -12.84 24.70 40.39
CA TRP A 525 -13.97 24.80 39.45
C TRP A 525 -14.01 23.64 38.46
N TYR A 526 -15.19 23.28 37.99
CA TYR A 526 -15.32 22.36 36.85
C TYR A 526 -15.05 23.10 35.54
N HIS A 527 -14.19 22.53 34.72
CA HIS A 527 -13.88 23.02 33.39
C HIS A 527 -14.30 22.00 32.34
N ASN A 528 -14.94 22.49 31.28
CA ASN A 528 -15.37 21.67 30.17
C ASN A 528 -14.19 21.41 29.22
N VAL A 529 -13.53 20.27 29.41
CA VAL A 529 -12.41 19.84 28.57
C VAL A 529 -12.95 19.41 27.20
N PRO A 530 -12.56 20.07 26.10
CA PRO A 530 -12.99 19.68 24.76
C PRO A 530 -12.26 18.41 24.31
N VAL A 531 -13.02 17.43 23.82
CA VAL A 531 -12.51 16.19 23.23
C VAL A 531 -13.00 16.09 21.80
N SER A 532 -12.11 16.38 20.85
CA SER A 532 -12.41 16.26 19.41
C SER A 532 -12.42 14.80 18.96
N TRP A 533 -13.40 14.42 18.15
CA TRP A 533 -13.53 13.09 17.58
C TRP A 533 -14.20 13.13 16.21
N ASP A 534 -14.03 12.07 15.42
CA ASP A 534 -14.56 11.98 14.05
C ASP A 534 -15.76 11.04 14.00
N GLU A 535 -16.91 11.53 13.55
CA GLU A 535 -18.11 10.73 13.30
C GLU A 535 -18.13 10.22 11.86
N PHE A 536 -18.32 8.91 11.69
CA PHE A 536 -18.42 8.26 10.38
C PHE A 536 -19.89 8.05 10.01
N ILE A 537 -20.36 8.70 8.95
CA ILE A 537 -21.74 8.61 8.47
C ILE A 537 -21.76 7.78 7.18
N LYS A 538 -22.44 6.62 7.21
CA LYS A 538 -22.54 5.69 6.08
C LYS A 538 -23.42 6.28 4.96
N TYR A 539 -22.94 6.24 3.73
CA TYR A 539 -23.68 6.53 2.50
C TYR A 539 -23.55 5.37 1.52
N THR A 540 -24.55 5.23 0.63
CA THR A 540 -24.55 4.22 -0.42
C THR A 540 -25.01 4.83 -1.74
N ASN A 541 -24.50 4.33 -2.85
CA ASN A 541 -24.99 4.65 -4.19
C ASN A 541 -25.01 3.39 -5.06
N THR A 542 -25.90 3.33 -6.05
CA THR A 542 -26.03 2.15 -6.92
C THR A 542 -26.05 2.61 -8.38
N ILE A 543 -25.25 1.95 -9.21
CA ILE A 543 -25.20 2.15 -10.67
C ILE A 543 -25.30 0.81 -11.39
N ASN A 544 -25.66 0.87 -12.67
CA ASN A 544 -25.58 -0.29 -13.56
C ASN A 544 -24.46 -0.06 -14.58
N PHE A 545 -23.78 -1.13 -14.98
CA PHE A 545 -22.82 -1.12 -16.07
C PHE A 545 -22.82 -2.45 -16.82
N LYS A 546 -22.28 -2.44 -18.03
CA LYS A 546 -22.06 -3.64 -18.85
C LYS A 546 -20.58 -3.95 -18.86
N LEU A 547 -20.25 -5.23 -18.70
CA LEU A 547 -18.89 -5.74 -18.83
C LEU A 547 -18.79 -6.63 -20.07
N LYS A 548 -18.08 -6.14 -21.08
CA LYS A 548 -17.76 -6.89 -22.30
C LYS A 548 -16.52 -7.74 -22.04
N ILE A 549 -16.69 -9.05 -21.85
CA ILE A 549 -15.62 -9.94 -21.39
C ILE A 549 -14.67 -10.28 -22.55
N TYR A 550 -13.36 -10.19 -22.32
CA TYR A 550 -12.35 -10.56 -23.31
C TYR A 550 -12.22 -12.08 -23.46
N LYS A 551 -11.92 -12.58 -24.64
CA LYS A 551 -11.55 -13.99 -24.86
C LYS A 551 -10.06 -14.19 -24.68
N ASN A 552 -9.23 -13.25 -25.14
CA ASN A 552 -7.77 -13.31 -25.04
C ASN A 552 -7.20 -12.24 -24.10
N SER A 553 -5.96 -12.43 -23.63
CA SER A 553 -5.27 -11.46 -22.77
C SER A 553 -4.45 -10.47 -23.62
N PRO A 554 -4.23 -9.22 -23.18
CA PRO A 554 -3.33 -8.28 -23.85
C PRO A 554 -1.93 -8.83 -24.13
N ILE A 555 -1.46 -9.75 -23.29
CA ILE A 555 -0.13 -10.37 -23.45
C ILE A 555 -0.08 -11.46 -24.55
N ASP A 556 -1.24 -11.81 -25.10
CA ASP A 556 -1.41 -12.72 -26.24
C ASP A 556 -1.55 -11.90 -27.55
N ASP A 557 -0.62 -10.95 -27.75
CA ASP A 557 -0.65 -9.83 -28.72
C ASP A 557 -1.42 -10.11 -30.03
N LYS A 558 -1.15 -11.24 -30.70
CA LYS A 558 -1.80 -11.58 -31.98
C LYS A 558 -3.30 -11.79 -31.86
N LEU A 559 -3.75 -12.48 -30.82
CA LEU A 559 -5.17 -12.77 -30.58
C LEU A 559 -5.89 -11.56 -29.97
N TRP A 560 -5.15 -10.76 -29.21
CA TRP A 560 -5.66 -9.55 -28.58
C TRP A 560 -5.96 -8.43 -29.58
N ASP A 561 -5.01 -8.12 -30.47
CA ASP A 561 -5.17 -7.05 -31.44
C ASP A 561 -6.39 -7.28 -32.36
N ASP A 562 -6.62 -8.52 -32.76
CA ASP A 562 -7.77 -8.93 -33.57
C ASP A 562 -9.10 -8.79 -32.81
N GLU A 563 -9.06 -8.94 -31.49
CA GLU A 563 -10.23 -8.84 -30.62
C GLU A 563 -10.61 -7.39 -30.27
N VAL A 564 -9.63 -6.50 -30.13
CA VAL A 564 -9.81 -5.14 -29.59
C VAL A 564 -9.94 -4.06 -30.65
N LYS A 565 -9.24 -4.15 -31.78
CA LYS A 565 -9.17 -3.08 -32.80
C LYS A 565 -10.51 -2.68 -33.43
N ASN A 566 -11.60 -3.42 -33.20
CA ASN A 566 -12.89 -3.23 -33.88
C ASN A 566 -14.12 -3.12 -32.95
N LYS A 567 -14.00 -3.11 -31.61
CA LYS A 567 -15.15 -3.38 -30.72
C LYS A 567 -15.41 -2.43 -29.54
N TYR A 568 -14.54 -1.45 -29.28
CA TYR A 568 -14.61 -0.65 -28.05
C TYR A 568 -14.57 0.85 -28.31
N ASN A 569 -15.31 1.60 -27.48
CA ASN A 569 -15.38 3.06 -27.57
C ASN A 569 -14.24 3.70 -26.76
N GLU A 570 -13.85 4.94 -27.10
CA GLU A 570 -12.84 5.69 -26.33
C GLU A 570 -13.23 5.94 -24.86
N SER A 571 -14.52 5.87 -24.53
CA SER A 571 -15.05 6.05 -23.18
C SER A 571 -15.06 4.78 -22.32
N ASP A 572 -14.80 3.60 -22.90
CA ASP A 572 -14.86 2.34 -22.18
C ASP A 572 -13.68 2.22 -21.19
N ILE A 573 -13.94 1.76 -19.97
CA ILE A 573 -12.88 1.53 -18.97
C ILE A 573 -12.35 0.11 -19.15
N LEU A 574 -11.08 -0.01 -19.58
CA LEU A 574 -10.44 -1.30 -19.83
C LEU A 574 -9.92 -1.93 -18.53
N THR A 575 -10.23 -3.20 -18.30
CA THR A 575 -9.73 -4.00 -17.17
C THR A 575 -8.91 -5.19 -17.65
N GLU A 576 -8.40 -6.02 -16.73
CA GLU A 576 -7.76 -7.29 -17.11
C GLU A 576 -8.77 -8.34 -17.66
N TYR A 577 -10.06 -8.17 -17.36
CA TYR A 577 -11.11 -9.14 -17.67
C TYR A 577 -11.97 -8.73 -18.87
N GLY A 578 -12.19 -7.43 -19.07
CA GLY A 578 -13.12 -6.91 -20.05
C GLY A 578 -13.11 -5.38 -20.16
N ALA A 579 -13.99 -4.85 -21.00
CA ALA A 579 -14.26 -3.42 -21.12
C ALA A 579 -15.57 -3.07 -20.41
N ILE A 580 -15.54 -2.06 -19.55
CA ILE A 580 -16.71 -1.55 -18.82
C ILE A 580 -17.34 -0.40 -19.60
N GLU A 581 -18.64 -0.52 -19.85
CA GLU A 581 -19.51 0.52 -20.40
C GLU A 581 -20.51 0.92 -19.32
N ILE A 582 -20.42 2.15 -18.82
CA ILE A 582 -21.36 2.72 -17.84
C ILE A 582 -22.56 3.28 -18.60
N GLU A 583 -23.77 2.95 -18.15
CA GLU A 583 -25.03 3.41 -18.75
C GLU A 583 -25.39 4.86 -18.42
#